data_AF-A0A383DGI6-F1
#
_entry.id   AF-A0A383DGI6-F1
#
_cell.length_a   1.000
_cell.length_b   1.000
_cell.length_c   1.000
_cell.angle_alpha   90.00
_cell.angle_beta   90.00
_cell.angle_gamma   90.00
#
_symmetry.space_group_name_H-M   'P 1'
#
loop_
_entity.id
_entity.type
_entity.pdbx_description
1 polymer ?
#
loop_
_entity_poly.entity_id
_entity_poly.type
_entity_poly.pdbx_seq_one_letter_code
_entity_poly.pdbx_strand_id
1 'polypeptide(L)'
;MKEVIMKKLLFWMVLIVGIVALIGSCAKKDDSSSTSTDNTTTTSTATTSGCTVVSSCSATAPTSSNTITGIDNGTLVGTYDKFISGADTYTIDNSTGCVSDSTLLSRYSAITPTGTASFKMHVVITSTTTWAQQSVFYSDSACSTEIASVVFGSSDVSVGDNVTGLTAGSSPAKPTSATKVTYKESCMDL
;
A
#
# COMPACT_ATOMS: atom_id res chain seq x y z
N MET A 1 -34.58 -4.44 -42.69
CA MET A 1 -33.46 -3.70 -42.09
C MET A 1 -33.86 -2.53 -41.18
N LYS A 2 -35.12 -2.06 -41.17
CA LYS A 2 -35.59 -0.93 -40.36
C LYS A 2 -35.89 -1.31 -38.90
N GLU A 3 -36.45 -2.51 -38.71
CA GLU A 3 -36.88 -3.09 -37.42
C GLU A 3 -35.72 -3.37 -36.44
N VAL A 4 -34.59 -3.82 -36.95
CA VAL A 4 -33.40 -4.18 -36.14
C VAL A 4 -32.65 -2.95 -35.60
N ILE A 5 -32.79 -1.80 -36.26
CA ILE A 5 -32.18 -0.53 -35.86
C ILE A 5 -32.98 0.16 -34.74
N MET A 6 -34.31 0.03 -34.75
CA MET A 6 -35.18 0.66 -33.75
C MET A 6 -35.13 -0.03 -32.37
N LYS A 7 -34.91 -1.35 -32.33
CA LYS A 7 -34.77 -2.13 -31.07
C LYS A 7 -33.45 -1.87 -30.35
N LYS A 8 -32.36 -1.59 -31.06
CA LYS A 8 -31.06 -1.24 -30.45
C LYS A 8 -31.08 0.15 -29.79
N LEU A 9 -31.81 1.11 -30.38
CA LEU A 9 -31.97 2.46 -29.80
C LEU A 9 -32.81 2.44 -28.51
N LEU A 10 -33.87 1.63 -28.46
CA LEU A 10 -34.67 1.47 -27.24
C LEU A 10 -33.87 0.79 -26.10
N PHE A 11 -33.04 -0.21 -26.43
CA PHE A 11 -32.17 -0.85 -25.43
C PHE A 11 -31.15 0.13 -24.83
N TRP A 12 -30.58 1.01 -25.65
CA TRP A 12 -29.63 2.03 -25.21
C TRP A 12 -30.27 3.12 -24.32
N MET A 13 -31.50 3.56 -24.62
CA MET A 13 -32.20 4.54 -23.78
C MET A 13 -32.58 3.97 -22.40
N VAL A 14 -33.03 2.71 -22.34
CA VAL A 14 -33.36 2.05 -21.06
C VAL A 14 -32.10 1.81 -20.21
N LEU A 15 -30.97 1.44 -20.85
CA LEU A 15 -29.70 1.23 -20.16
C LEU A 15 -29.18 2.53 -19.52
N ILE A 16 -29.23 3.66 -20.24
CA ILE A 16 -28.77 4.96 -19.71
C ILE A 16 -29.66 5.46 -18.58
N VAL A 17 -30.99 5.34 -18.71
CA VAL A 17 -31.93 5.77 -17.66
C VAL A 17 -31.83 4.90 -16.40
N GLY A 18 -31.55 3.60 -16.55
CA GLY A 18 -31.32 2.69 -15.43
C GLY A 18 -30.10 3.05 -14.58
N ILE A 19 -29.01 3.52 -15.21
CA ILE A 19 -27.79 3.92 -14.50
C ILE A 19 -28.00 5.25 -13.74
N VAL A 20 -28.75 6.20 -14.29
CA VAL A 20 -29.01 7.50 -13.64
C VAL A 20 -29.90 7.34 -12.39
N ALA A 21 -30.84 6.40 -12.38
CA ALA A 21 -31.69 6.14 -11.21
C ALA A 21 -30.93 5.52 -10.02
N LEU A 22 -29.82 4.82 -10.27
CA LEU A 22 -28.99 4.21 -9.22
C LEU A 22 -28.09 5.23 -8.49
N ILE A 23 -27.82 6.39 -9.09
CA ILE A 23 -27.00 7.46 -8.50
C ILE A 23 -27.81 8.34 -7.53
N GLY A 24 -29.15 8.34 -7.64
CA GLY A 24 -30.05 9.19 -6.86
C GLY A 24 -30.41 8.70 -5.44
N SER A 25 -29.95 7.53 -5.00
CA SER A 25 -30.31 6.98 -3.68
C SER A 25 -29.28 7.20 -2.58
N CYS A 26 -28.12 7.79 -2.88
CA CYS A 26 -27.15 8.21 -1.87
C CYS A 26 -27.53 9.58 -1.28
N ALA A 27 -28.74 9.69 -0.71
CA ALA A 27 -29.09 10.79 0.17
C ALA A 27 -28.38 10.60 1.52
N LYS A 28 -27.20 11.20 1.65
CA LYS A 28 -26.55 11.36 2.95
C LYS A 28 -27.31 12.45 3.71
N LYS A 29 -27.81 12.11 4.90
CA LYS A 29 -28.25 13.09 5.89
C LYS A 29 -27.06 13.98 6.24
N ASP A 30 -27.24 15.27 6.01
CA ASP A 30 -26.34 16.34 6.45
C ASP A 30 -26.23 16.35 7.98
N ASP A 31 -25.00 16.44 8.48
CA ASP A 31 -24.71 17.17 9.71
C ASP A 31 -23.49 18.06 9.43
N SER A 32 -23.63 19.34 9.77
CA SER A 32 -22.77 20.44 9.35
C SER A 32 -21.36 20.39 9.96
N SER A 33 -20.32 20.75 9.18
CA SER A 33 -19.50 21.95 9.43
C SER A 33 -18.21 21.97 8.57
N SER A 34 -18.10 23.04 7.76
CA SER A 34 -16.90 23.80 7.40
C SER A 34 -15.73 23.17 6.63
N THR A 35 -15.69 23.53 5.33
CA THR A 35 -14.53 24.01 4.54
C THR A 35 -13.11 23.61 4.95
N SER A 36 -12.43 22.92 4.03
CA SER A 36 -11.11 23.35 3.53
C SER A 36 -10.94 22.87 2.09
N THR A 37 -10.65 23.81 1.21
CA THR A 37 -10.34 23.62 -0.20
C THR A 37 -8.92 23.08 -0.32
N ASP A 38 -8.75 21.88 -0.86
CA ASP A 38 -7.46 21.44 -1.38
C ASP A 38 -7.61 20.89 -2.79
N ASN A 39 -6.95 21.56 -3.72
CA ASN A 39 -6.83 21.18 -5.12
C ASN A 39 -5.83 20.01 -5.22
N THR A 40 -6.31 18.78 -5.03
CA THR A 40 -5.58 17.57 -5.37
C THR A 40 -6.33 16.85 -6.48
N THR A 41 -5.63 16.55 -7.57
CA THR A 41 -6.10 15.66 -8.63
C THR A 41 -6.38 14.28 -8.04
N THR A 42 -7.63 14.05 -7.64
CA THR A 42 -8.13 12.75 -7.23
C THR A 42 -8.23 11.87 -8.47
N THR A 43 -7.23 11.01 -8.67
CA THR A 43 -7.46 9.79 -9.45
C THR A 43 -8.47 8.97 -8.66
N SER A 44 -9.70 8.92 -9.15
CA SER A 44 -10.78 8.14 -8.56
C SER A 44 -10.48 6.65 -8.67
N THR A 45 -9.77 6.11 -7.69
CA THR A 45 -9.82 4.68 -7.38
C THR A 45 -11.23 4.40 -6.87
N ALA A 46 -11.89 3.39 -7.43
CA ALA A 46 -13.25 3.02 -7.08
C ALA A 46 -13.33 2.50 -5.63
N THR A 47 -13.39 3.40 -4.67
CA THR A 47 -13.65 3.08 -3.28
C THR A 47 -15.11 2.64 -3.13
N THR A 48 -15.33 1.42 -2.69
CA THR A 48 -16.62 0.94 -2.21
C THR A 48 -17.06 1.82 -1.03
N SER A 49 -18.13 2.59 -1.23
CA SER A 49 -18.67 3.53 -0.25
C SER A 49 -19.27 2.78 0.94
N GLY A 50 -18.45 2.60 1.98
CA GLY A 50 -18.81 1.90 3.22
C GLY A 50 -17.62 1.55 4.10
N CYS A 51 -16.42 1.49 3.53
CA CYS A 51 -15.20 1.28 4.28
C CYS A 51 -14.58 2.62 4.66
N THR A 52 -14.47 2.90 5.95
CA THR A 52 -13.51 3.89 6.44
C THR A 52 -12.14 3.45 5.93
N VAL A 53 -11.49 4.25 5.08
CA VAL A 53 -10.08 4.01 4.72
C VAL A 53 -9.33 4.02 6.02
N VAL A 54 -8.89 2.84 6.48
CA VAL A 54 -8.08 2.77 7.67
C VAL A 54 -6.78 3.48 7.31
N SER A 55 -6.39 4.51 8.08
CA SER A 55 -5.16 5.29 7.80
C SER A 55 -3.93 4.41 7.63
N SER A 56 -3.96 3.18 8.17
CA SER A 56 -2.93 2.15 8.02
C SER A 56 -2.79 1.59 6.60
N CYS A 57 -3.79 1.68 5.72
CA CYS A 57 -3.66 1.29 4.31
C CYS A 57 -3.12 2.43 3.43
N SER A 58 -2.78 3.58 4.01
CA SER A 58 -2.02 4.60 3.28
C SER A 58 -0.65 4.03 2.90
N ALA A 59 -0.40 3.85 1.60
CA ALA A 59 0.93 3.57 1.07
C ALA A 59 1.86 4.80 1.09
N THR A 60 1.38 5.93 1.59
CA THR A 60 2.12 7.18 1.62
C THR A 60 2.54 7.51 3.04
N ALA A 61 3.83 7.79 3.21
CA ALA A 61 4.36 8.30 4.47
C ALA A 61 3.85 9.73 4.71
N PRO A 62 3.42 10.06 5.94
CA PRO A 62 3.04 11.40 6.35
C PRO A 62 4.25 12.32 6.36
N THR A 63 4.02 13.62 6.13
CA THR A 63 5.08 14.56 5.77
C THR A 63 5.99 15.02 6.91
N SER A 64 5.68 14.77 8.20
CA SER A 64 6.67 15.07 9.27
C SER A 64 6.30 14.75 10.74
N SER A 65 5.07 14.40 11.10
CA SER A 65 4.66 14.41 12.53
C SER A 65 4.35 13.04 13.14
N ASN A 66 4.51 11.98 12.36
CA ASN A 66 3.91 10.68 12.62
C ASN A 66 5.02 9.64 12.70
N THR A 67 5.53 9.41 13.91
CA THR A 67 6.70 8.56 14.13
C THR A 67 6.44 7.52 15.21
N ILE A 68 6.93 6.30 15.00
CA ILE A 68 6.89 5.24 16.01
C ILE A 68 8.20 5.33 16.79
N THR A 69 8.12 5.55 18.10
CA THR A 69 9.29 5.70 18.97
C THR A 69 9.49 4.47 19.86
N GLY A 70 10.72 4.28 20.35
CA GLY A 70 11.04 3.25 21.35
C GLY A 70 11.47 1.91 20.76
N ILE A 71 11.47 1.74 19.45
CA ILE A 71 12.07 0.57 18.79
C ILE A 71 13.58 0.77 18.77
N ASP A 72 14.32 -0.09 19.47
CA ASP A 72 15.79 -0.02 19.59
C ASP A 72 16.31 1.37 20.00
N ASN A 73 15.60 2.04 20.94
CA ASN A 73 15.88 3.41 21.36
C ASN A 73 15.83 4.47 20.23
N GLY A 74 15.28 4.11 19.07
CA GLY A 74 15.16 4.96 17.90
C GLY A 74 13.73 5.43 17.62
N THR A 75 13.62 6.14 16.50
CA THR A 75 12.38 6.70 15.96
C THR A 75 12.25 6.26 14.50
N LEU A 76 11.15 5.58 14.17
CA LEU A 76 10.83 5.18 12.81
C LEU A 76 9.94 6.23 12.13
N VAL A 77 10.34 6.66 10.94
CA VAL A 77 9.63 7.64 10.11
C VAL A 77 9.92 7.38 8.63
N GLY A 78 8.91 7.53 7.79
CA GLY A 78 9.06 7.38 6.34
C GLY A 78 8.88 5.96 5.83
N THR A 79 9.54 5.68 4.71
CA THR A 79 9.45 4.41 3.98
C THR A 79 10.78 3.66 4.04
N TYR A 80 10.72 2.35 4.28
CA TYR A 80 11.88 1.47 4.42
C TYR A 80 11.80 0.31 3.45
N ASP A 81 12.74 0.23 2.52
CA ASP A 81 12.84 -0.83 1.53
C ASP A 81 13.42 -2.11 2.13
N LYS A 82 12.72 -3.23 1.94
CA LYS A 82 13.07 -4.53 2.51
C LYS A 82 14.43 -5.05 2.03
N PHE A 83 14.77 -4.76 0.78
CA PHE A 83 15.94 -5.36 0.11
C PHE A 83 17.16 -4.46 0.08
N ILE A 84 17.09 -3.24 0.61
CA ILE A 84 18.16 -2.23 0.49
C ILE A 84 19.51 -2.73 1.02
N SER A 85 19.50 -3.54 2.07
CA SER A 85 20.70 -4.16 2.65
C SER A 85 21.42 -5.15 1.71
N GLY A 86 20.77 -5.58 0.63
CA GLY A 86 21.33 -6.46 -0.39
C GLY A 86 21.86 -5.73 -1.62
N ALA A 87 21.83 -4.39 -1.67
CA ALA A 87 22.18 -3.62 -2.86
C ALA A 87 23.64 -3.80 -3.32
N ASP A 88 24.54 -4.20 -2.43
CA ASP A 88 25.93 -4.53 -2.78
C ASP A 88 26.08 -5.87 -3.52
N THR A 89 25.07 -6.74 -3.46
CA THR A 89 25.12 -8.11 -4.00
C THR A 89 24.13 -8.34 -5.14
N TYR A 90 22.99 -7.66 -5.11
CA TYR A 90 21.90 -7.85 -6.06
C TYR A 90 21.64 -6.55 -6.83
N THR A 91 20.98 -6.69 -7.97
CA THR A 91 20.52 -5.54 -8.77
C THR A 91 19.34 -4.84 -8.09
N ILE A 92 19.67 -3.90 -7.20
CA ILE A 92 18.72 -3.11 -6.41
C ILE A 92 19.11 -1.64 -6.51
N ASP A 93 18.16 -0.80 -6.89
CA ASP A 93 18.34 0.65 -6.87
C ASP A 93 18.34 1.16 -5.42
N ASN A 94 19.50 1.60 -4.95
CA ASN A 94 19.69 2.08 -3.58
C ASN A 94 18.96 3.41 -3.27
N SER A 95 18.51 4.13 -4.29
CA SER A 95 17.74 5.37 -4.10
C SER A 95 16.24 5.13 -4.11
N THR A 96 15.76 4.09 -4.81
CA THR A 96 14.31 3.91 -5.05
C THR A 96 13.75 2.59 -4.51
N GLY A 97 14.61 1.69 -4.03
CA GLY A 97 14.22 0.37 -3.54
C GLY A 97 13.79 -0.61 -4.64
N CYS A 98 13.94 -0.23 -5.91
CA CYS A 98 13.53 -1.07 -7.04
C CYS A 98 14.40 -2.32 -7.14
N VAL A 99 13.77 -3.49 -7.10
CA VAL A 99 14.43 -4.79 -7.24
C VAL A 99 14.14 -5.37 -8.62
N SER A 100 15.16 -5.45 -9.46
CA SER A 100 15.10 -6.08 -10.80
C SER A 100 16.05 -7.27 -10.95
N ASP A 101 16.67 -7.71 -9.85
CA ASP A 101 17.56 -8.86 -9.82
C ASP A 101 16.83 -10.17 -10.13
N SER A 102 17.33 -10.93 -11.11
CA SER A 102 16.72 -12.19 -11.55
C SER A 102 16.73 -13.29 -10.48
N THR A 103 17.71 -13.29 -9.58
CA THR A 103 17.78 -14.26 -8.47
C THR A 103 16.68 -13.96 -7.47
N LEU A 104 16.48 -12.68 -7.13
CA LEU A 104 15.40 -12.28 -6.23
C LEU A 104 14.02 -12.49 -6.87
N LEU A 105 13.84 -12.15 -8.14
CA LEU A 105 12.60 -12.43 -8.88
C LEU A 105 12.25 -13.93 -8.86
N SER A 106 13.24 -14.79 -9.08
CA SER A 106 13.05 -16.25 -9.04
C SER A 106 12.70 -16.74 -7.63
N ARG A 107 13.33 -16.18 -6.59
CA ARG A 107 13.06 -16.55 -5.19
C ARG A 107 11.66 -16.16 -4.71
N TYR A 108 11.10 -15.09 -5.28
CA TYR A 108 9.79 -14.56 -4.91
C TYR A 108 8.69 -14.90 -5.92
N SER A 109 8.97 -15.76 -6.91
CA SER A 109 8.06 -16.06 -8.01
C SER A 109 6.68 -16.58 -7.58
N ALA A 110 6.59 -17.21 -6.39
CA ALA A 110 5.35 -17.73 -5.84
C ALA A 110 4.37 -16.63 -5.35
N ILE A 111 4.86 -15.42 -5.11
CA ILE A 111 4.07 -14.28 -4.62
C ILE A 111 4.07 -13.08 -5.57
N THR A 112 4.75 -13.19 -6.72
CA THR A 112 4.76 -12.17 -7.77
C THR A 112 3.78 -12.55 -8.88
N PRO A 113 2.95 -11.62 -9.38
CA PRO A 113 2.10 -11.84 -10.55
C PRO A 113 2.90 -12.20 -11.80
N THR A 114 2.28 -12.93 -12.72
CA THR A 114 2.87 -13.21 -14.04
C THR A 114 3.15 -11.89 -14.78
N GLY A 115 4.32 -11.81 -15.41
CA GLY A 115 4.76 -10.59 -16.11
C GLY A 115 5.51 -9.59 -15.24
N THR A 116 5.77 -9.91 -13.97
CA THR A 116 6.65 -9.12 -13.10
C THR A 116 8.09 -9.16 -13.61
N ALA A 117 8.64 -7.99 -13.96
CA ALA A 117 10.05 -7.78 -14.31
C ALA A 117 10.83 -7.04 -13.21
N SER A 118 10.14 -6.38 -12.29
CA SER A 118 10.72 -5.83 -11.07
C SER A 118 9.65 -5.64 -9.99
N PHE A 119 10.07 -5.47 -8.75
CA PHE A 119 9.15 -5.19 -7.64
C PHE A 119 9.77 -4.26 -6.60
N LYS A 120 8.91 -3.64 -5.80
CA LYS A 120 9.25 -2.96 -4.55
C LYS A 120 8.51 -3.63 -3.41
N MET A 121 9.20 -3.87 -2.30
CA MET A 121 8.57 -4.32 -1.06
C MET A 121 9.10 -3.44 0.05
N HIS A 122 8.23 -2.64 0.64
CA HIS A 122 8.63 -1.66 1.63
C HIS A 122 7.60 -1.50 2.74
N VAL A 123 8.08 -0.94 3.84
CA VAL A 123 7.29 -0.60 5.01
C VAL A 123 7.12 0.91 5.05
N VAL A 124 5.89 1.38 5.19
CA VAL A 124 5.55 2.80 5.30
C VAL A 124 5.04 3.06 6.71
N ILE A 125 5.71 3.93 7.46
CA ILE A 125 5.20 4.40 8.75
C ILE A 125 4.13 5.44 8.47
N THR A 126 2.87 5.17 8.85
CA THR A 126 1.72 6.01 8.49
C THR A 126 1.23 6.89 9.64
N SER A 127 1.48 6.49 10.89
CA SER A 127 1.22 7.30 12.08
C SER A 127 2.19 6.95 13.22
N THR A 128 1.92 7.48 14.41
CA THR A 128 2.60 7.08 15.65
C THR A 128 2.24 5.66 16.11
N THR A 129 1.14 5.08 15.62
CA THR A 129 0.64 3.75 16.01
C THR A 129 0.15 2.91 14.82
N THR A 130 0.54 3.26 13.58
CA THR A 130 0.14 2.55 12.36
C THR A 130 1.29 2.49 11.36
N TRP A 131 1.33 1.41 10.59
CA TRP A 131 2.25 1.23 9.47
C TRP A 131 1.58 0.38 8.39
N ALA A 132 2.14 0.41 7.18
CA ALA A 132 1.68 -0.35 6.03
C ALA A 132 2.85 -1.16 5.46
N GLN A 133 2.59 -2.40 5.04
CA GLN A 133 3.46 -3.14 4.14
C GLN A 133 2.93 -2.99 2.74
N GLN A 134 3.72 -2.45 1.82
CA GLN A 134 3.33 -2.37 0.42
C GLN A 134 4.26 -3.23 -0.42
N SER A 135 3.66 -4.05 -1.29
CA SER A 135 4.36 -4.72 -2.38
C SER A 135 3.81 -4.18 -3.69
N VAL A 136 4.68 -3.65 -4.55
CA VAL A 136 4.33 -3.15 -5.89
C VAL A 136 5.10 -3.95 -6.91
N PHE A 137 4.42 -4.43 -7.95
CA PHE A 137 4.99 -5.23 -9.01
C PHE A 137 4.90 -4.48 -10.33
N TYR A 138 5.95 -4.57 -11.15
CA TYR A 138 6.09 -3.81 -12.38
C TYR A 138 6.42 -4.71 -13.56
N SER A 139 5.98 -4.30 -14.75
CA SER A 139 6.26 -5.01 -16.02
C SER A 139 7.60 -4.65 -16.65
N ASP A 140 8.27 -3.63 -16.15
CA ASP A 140 9.61 -3.22 -16.58
C ASP A 140 10.63 -3.37 -15.43
N SER A 141 11.92 -3.29 -15.74
CA SER A 141 13.01 -3.40 -14.77
C SER A 141 13.33 -2.09 -14.03
N ALA A 142 12.68 -0.97 -14.38
CA ALA A 142 12.91 0.36 -13.81
C ALA A 142 11.82 0.75 -12.77
N CYS A 143 10.95 -0.19 -12.41
CA CYS A 143 9.81 0.03 -11.51
C CYS A 143 8.94 1.23 -11.92
N SER A 144 8.64 1.38 -13.22
CA SER A 144 7.90 2.52 -13.76
C SER A 144 6.46 2.19 -14.16
N THR A 145 6.20 0.97 -14.62
CA THR A 145 4.92 0.50 -15.17
C THR A 145 4.32 -0.55 -14.25
N GLU A 146 3.57 -0.06 -13.26
CA GLU A 146 2.90 -0.92 -12.27
C GLU A 146 1.90 -1.85 -12.95
N ILE A 147 1.89 -3.12 -12.53
CA ILE A 147 0.92 -4.12 -12.97
C ILE A 147 0.02 -4.61 -11.84
N ALA A 148 0.48 -4.48 -10.59
CA ALA A 148 -0.28 -4.83 -9.41
C ALA A 148 0.39 -4.20 -8.18
N SER A 149 -0.40 -3.93 -7.15
CA SER A 149 0.09 -3.66 -5.81
C SER A 149 -0.74 -4.38 -4.78
N VAL A 150 -0.19 -4.56 -3.59
CA VAL A 150 -0.91 -5.04 -2.42
C VAL A 150 -0.39 -4.30 -1.21
N VAL A 151 -1.31 -3.82 -0.37
CA VAL A 151 -1.01 -3.10 0.86
C VAL A 151 -1.65 -3.82 2.03
N PHE A 152 -0.86 -4.17 3.04
CA PHE A 152 -1.34 -4.66 4.32
C PHE A 152 -1.15 -3.60 5.39
N GLY A 153 -2.24 -3.08 5.94
CA GLY A 153 -2.22 -2.10 7.00
C GLY A 153 -2.20 -2.75 8.38
N SER A 154 -1.46 -2.13 9.29
CA SER A 154 -1.43 -2.47 10.71
C SER A 154 -1.78 -1.26 11.58
N SER A 155 -2.52 -1.51 12.66
CA SER A 155 -2.93 -0.50 13.63
C SER A 155 -2.68 -0.92 15.08
N ASP A 156 -2.96 -0.02 16.01
CA ASP A 156 -2.75 -0.22 17.45
C ASP A 156 -1.33 -0.67 17.77
N VAL A 157 -0.35 -0.12 17.06
CA VAL A 157 1.06 -0.47 17.27
C VAL A 157 1.47 0.02 18.65
N SER A 158 1.95 -0.91 19.46
CA SER A 158 2.56 -0.63 20.74
C SER A 158 3.94 -1.27 20.84
N VAL A 159 4.86 -0.51 21.41
CA VAL A 159 6.25 -0.90 21.61
C VAL A 159 6.39 -1.29 23.08
N GLY A 160 6.79 -2.54 23.30
CA GLY A 160 6.95 -3.14 24.63
C GLY A 160 8.40 -3.24 25.04
N ASP A 161 8.70 -4.21 25.92
CA ASP A 161 10.04 -4.41 26.47
C ASP A 161 11.06 -4.86 25.41
N ASN A 162 12.33 -4.60 25.72
CA ASN A 162 13.45 -5.15 24.96
C ASN A 162 13.53 -6.66 25.14
N VAL A 163 13.80 -7.35 24.03
CA VAL A 163 14.05 -8.78 24.00
C VAL A 163 15.43 -9.04 24.61
N THR A 164 15.50 -9.94 25.59
CA THR A 164 16.76 -10.33 26.25
C THR A 164 17.29 -11.65 25.69
N GLY A 165 18.58 -11.92 25.89
CA GLY A 165 19.20 -13.19 25.47
C GLY A 165 19.52 -13.32 23.97
N LEU A 166 19.52 -12.21 23.23
CA LEU A 166 19.94 -12.20 21.83
C LEU A 166 21.46 -12.41 21.72
N THR A 167 21.86 -13.40 20.92
CA THR A 167 23.27 -13.64 20.59
C THR A 167 23.54 -13.11 19.19
N ALA A 168 24.64 -12.37 19.00
CA ALA A 168 25.06 -11.92 17.68
C ALA A 168 25.31 -13.13 16.76
N GLY A 169 24.54 -13.24 15.68
CA GLY A 169 24.85 -14.18 14.61
C GLY A 169 26.10 -13.76 13.85
N SER A 170 26.88 -14.71 13.32
CA SER A 170 28.18 -14.44 12.68
C SER A 170 28.15 -14.39 11.16
N SER A 171 27.03 -14.72 10.48
CA SER A 171 26.95 -14.60 9.01
C SER A 171 25.50 -14.60 8.47
N PRO A 172 24.96 -13.44 8.03
CA PRO A 172 25.47 -12.09 8.25
C PRO A 172 25.31 -11.66 9.71
N ALA A 173 26.08 -10.66 10.13
CA ALA A 173 25.95 -10.03 11.45
C ALA A 173 24.49 -9.65 11.71
N LYS A 174 23.92 -10.16 12.80
CA LYS A 174 22.55 -9.87 13.22
C LYS A 174 22.56 -8.84 14.36
N PRO A 175 21.55 -7.98 14.49
CA PRO A 175 21.41 -7.10 15.64
C PRO A 175 21.40 -7.89 16.95
N THR A 176 22.03 -7.35 17.99
CA THR A 176 22.03 -7.90 19.35
C THR A 176 20.94 -7.30 20.25
N SER A 177 20.18 -6.35 19.71
CA SER A 177 19.03 -5.72 20.35
C SER A 177 17.79 -5.94 19.49
N ALA A 178 16.65 -6.07 20.17
CA ALA A 178 15.34 -6.05 19.54
C ALA A 178 14.31 -5.59 20.57
N THR A 179 13.22 -4.99 20.10
CA THR A 179 12.11 -4.55 20.93
C THR A 179 10.85 -5.32 20.54
N LYS A 180 10.06 -5.72 21.53
CA LYS A 180 8.77 -6.37 21.26
C LYS A 180 7.81 -5.34 20.66
N VAL A 181 7.16 -5.70 19.56
CA VAL A 181 6.12 -4.87 18.94
C VAL A 181 4.84 -5.69 18.84
N THR A 182 3.72 -5.12 19.25
CA THR A 182 2.39 -5.71 19.04
C THR A 182 1.54 -4.77 18.20
N TYR A 183 0.73 -5.33 17.31
CA TYR A 183 -0.15 -4.61 16.40
C TYR A 183 -1.32 -5.50 16.02
N LYS A 184 -2.34 -4.91 15.41
CA LYS A 184 -3.45 -5.62 14.78
C LYS A 184 -3.37 -5.44 13.27
N GLU A 185 -3.65 -6.50 12.52
CA GLU A 185 -3.97 -6.35 11.11
C GLU A 185 -5.28 -5.59 10.98
N SER A 186 -5.25 -4.51 10.21
CA SER A 186 -6.35 -3.56 10.17
C SER A 186 -7.00 -3.44 8.81
N CYS A 187 -6.26 -3.70 7.73
CA CYS A 187 -6.79 -3.69 6.37
C CYS A 187 -5.87 -4.38 5.37
N MET A 188 -6.44 -4.73 4.20
CA MET A 188 -5.72 -5.15 3.02
C MET A 188 -6.31 -4.40 1.81
N ASP A 189 -5.44 -3.90 0.93
CA ASP A 189 -5.79 -3.23 -0.33
C ASP A 189 -5.04 -3.92 -1.49
N LEU A 190 -5.66 -4.01 -2.66
CA LEU A 190 -5.18 -4.76 -3.85
C LEU A 190 -5.38 -3.96 -5.14
#